data_AF-A0A0L0F7L3-F1
#
_entry.id   AF-A0A0L0F7L3-F1
#
_cell.length_a   1.000
_cell.length_b   1.000
_cell.length_c   1.000
_cell.angle_alpha   90.00
_cell.angle_beta   90.00
_cell.angle_gamma   90.00
#
_symmetry.space_group_name_H-M   'P 1'
#
loop_
_entity.id
_entity.type
_entity.pdbx_description
1 polymer ?
#
loop_
_entity_poly.entity_id
_entity_poly.type
_entity_poly.pdbx_seq_one_letter_code
_entity_poly.pdbx_strand_id
1 'polypeptide(L)'
;MGKHKITKTKTIENTLDPVWDEEPIKFPLNETEVEDILFKIKDRDLVGSDTLGFVRIVLKDLLEGKKIDGWFPLSKKSTSKPGAGSPLGEIKISVQFVGVY
;
A
#
# COMPACT_ATOMS: atom_id res chain seq x y z
N MET A 1 -16.40 -7.05 -7.15
CA MET A 1 -16.06 -5.86 -6.35
C MET A 1 -15.13 -4.95 -7.13
N GLY A 2 -15.32 -3.62 -7.04
CA GLY A 2 -14.50 -2.61 -7.72
C GLY A 2 -13.28 -2.18 -6.90
N LYS A 3 -12.30 -1.53 -7.55
CA LYS A 3 -11.18 -0.89 -6.85
C LYS A 3 -11.56 0.53 -6.47
N HIS A 4 -11.51 0.86 -5.18
CA HIS A 4 -11.78 2.21 -4.69
C HIS A 4 -10.47 2.90 -4.31
N LYS A 5 -10.18 4.05 -4.93
CA LYS A 5 -9.00 4.85 -4.58
C LYS A 5 -9.31 5.65 -3.32
N ILE A 6 -8.61 5.36 -2.24
CA ILE A 6 -8.79 6.05 -0.96
C ILE A 6 -7.96 7.34 -0.91
N THR A 7 -6.66 7.26 -1.15
CA THR A 7 -5.74 8.40 -1.03
C THR A 7 -4.50 8.24 -1.90
N LYS A 8 -3.63 9.26 -1.90
CA LYS A 8 -2.26 9.22 -2.43
C LYS A 8 -1.33 10.03 -1.52
N THR A 9 -0.07 9.66 -1.48
CA THR A 9 0.99 10.42 -0.81
C THR A 9 1.38 11.66 -1.61
N LYS A 10 2.24 12.50 -1.03
CA LYS A 10 3.00 13.50 -1.76
C LYS A 10 3.96 12.82 -2.73
N THR A 11 4.23 13.49 -3.85
CA THR A 11 5.32 13.08 -4.76
C THR A 11 6.63 13.61 -4.19
N ILE A 12 7.64 12.75 -4.10
CA ILE A 12 9.01 13.14 -3.81
C ILE A 12 9.78 13.05 -5.12
N GLU A 13 10.41 14.15 -5.54
CA GLU A 13 11.08 14.22 -6.83
C GLU A 13 12.55 13.83 -6.72
N ASN A 14 13.11 13.28 -7.81
CA ASN A 14 14.55 13.07 -8.00
C ASN A 14 15.22 12.16 -6.96
N THR A 15 14.56 11.07 -6.55
CA THR A 15 15.16 10.05 -5.67
C THR A 15 14.73 8.63 -6.06
N LEU A 16 15.63 7.67 -5.86
CA LEU A 16 15.35 6.23 -5.97
C LEU A 16 14.95 5.60 -4.63
N ASP A 17 15.13 6.34 -3.53
CA ASP A 17 14.80 5.92 -2.16
C ASP A 17 13.95 7.01 -1.48
N PRO A 18 12.68 7.18 -1.91
CA PRO A 18 11.79 8.18 -1.33
C PRO A 18 11.40 7.83 0.11
N VAL A 19 11.58 8.80 1.02
CA VAL A 19 11.11 8.73 2.41
C VAL A 19 9.89 9.64 2.56
N TRP A 20 8.70 9.05 2.58
CA TRP A 20 7.46 9.81 2.63
C TRP A 20 7.10 10.33 4.03
N ASP A 21 7.35 9.53 5.08
CA ASP A 21 7.01 9.84 6.48
C ASP A 21 5.64 10.53 6.65
N GLU A 22 4.64 9.99 5.95
CA GLU A 22 3.29 10.56 5.96
C GLU A 22 2.64 10.38 7.32
N GLU A 23 1.88 11.39 7.74
CA GLU A 23 1.04 11.24 8.92
C GLU A 23 0.01 10.11 8.73
N PRO A 24 -0.38 9.39 9.81
CA PRO A 24 -1.34 8.31 9.69
C PRO A 24 -2.66 8.75 9.06
N ILE A 25 -2.97 8.20 7.88
CA ILE A 25 -4.22 8.46 7.19
C ILE A 25 -5.28 7.51 7.72
N LYS A 26 -6.37 8.05 8.26
CA LYS A 26 -7.53 7.27 8.71
C LYS A 26 -8.62 7.27 7.65
N PHE A 27 -9.20 6.11 7.38
CA PHE A 27 -10.33 5.96 6.48
C PHE A 27 -11.30 4.89 7.02
N PRO A 28 -12.61 5.04 6.77
CA PRO A 28 -13.59 4.04 7.17
C PRO A 28 -13.37 2.74 6.39
N LEU A 29 -13.48 1.61 7.09
CA LEU A 29 -13.34 0.29 6.51
C LEU A 29 -14.59 -0.54 6.84
N ASN A 30 -15.21 -1.10 5.81
CA ASN A 30 -16.24 -2.13 5.97
C ASN A 30 -15.62 -3.49 5.71
N GLU A 31 -15.39 -4.27 6.77
CA GLU A 31 -14.78 -5.61 6.69
C GLU A 31 -15.59 -6.62 5.86
N THR A 32 -16.89 -6.38 5.66
CA THR A 32 -17.74 -7.26 4.86
C THR A 32 -17.61 -7.02 3.36
N GLU A 33 -17.08 -5.87 2.96
CA GLU A 33 -17.01 -5.42 1.55
C GLU A 33 -15.58 -5.33 1.02
N VAL A 34 -14.59 -5.31 1.90
CA VAL A 34 -13.17 -5.13 1.54
C VAL A 34 -12.36 -6.34 2.01
N GLU A 35 -11.57 -6.90 1.11
CA GLU A 35 -10.69 -8.05 1.42
C GLU A 35 -9.23 -7.61 1.66
N ASP A 36 -8.80 -6.55 0.99
CA ASP A 36 -7.40 -6.14 0.95
C ASP A 36 -7.21 -4.63 0.76
N ILE A 37 -6.07 -4.15 1.26
CA ILE A 37 -5.52 -2.83 0.95
C ILE A 37 -4.44 -3.01 -0.11
N LEU A 38 -4.61 -2.33 -1.24
CA LEU A 38 -3.66 -2.34 -2.34
C LEU A 38 -2.89 -1.03 -2.40
N PHE A 39 -1.60 -1.09 -2.10
CA PHE A 39 -0.65 -0.02 -2.36
C PHE A 39 -0.16 -0.12 -3.81
N LYS A 40 -0.26 0.98 -4.54
CA LYS A 40 0.24 1.09 -5.92
C LYS A 40 1.34 2.14 -5.96
N ILE A 41 2.56 1.69 -6.25
CA ILE A 41 3.74 2.55 -6.32
C ILE A 41 3.86 3.06 -7.75
N LYS A 42 4.08 4.37 -7.88
CA LYS A 42 4.18 5.04 -9.17
C LYS A 42 5.38 5.97 -9.21
N ASP A 43 6.01 6.03 -10.37
CA ASP A 43 6.94 7.09 -10.72
C ASP A 43 6.15 8.23 -11.40
N ARG A 44 6.51 9.48 -11.10
CA ARG A 44 5.89 10.65 -11.73
C ARG A 44 6.87 11.24 -12.73
N ASP A 45 6.58 10.99 -14.00
CA ASP A 45 7.29 11.63 -15.10
C ASP A 45 6.70 13.01 -15.44
N LEU A 46 7.42 13.76 -16.28
CA LEU A 46 6.95 15.01 -16.86
C LEU A 46 5.60 14.85 -17.57
N VAL A 47 5.37 13.69 -18.18
CA VAL A 47 4.11 13.34 -18.84
C VAL A 47 3.62 12.00 -18.32
N GLY A 48 2.63 12.03 -17.43
CA GLY A 48 1.97 10.84 -16.92
C GLY A 48 2.58 10.28 -15.65
N SER A 49 2.44 8.97 -15.46
CA SER A 49 3.00 8.25 -14.32
C SER A 49 3.13 6.78 -14.64
N ASP A 50 4.33 6.23 -14.49
CA ASP A 50 4.57 4.81 -14.62
C ASP A 50 4.26 4.06 -13.33
N THR A 51 3.84 2.80 -13.46
CA THR A 51 3.57 1.93 -12.31
C THR A 51 4.78 1.05 -12.05
N LEU A 52 5.43 1.24 -10.91
CA LEU A 52 6.62 0.48 -10.52
C LEU A 52 6.25 -0.87 -9.90
N GLY A 53 5.15 -0.91 -9.14
CA GLY A 53 4.70 -2.15 -8.53
C GLY A 53 3.53 -1.99 -7.57
N PHE A 54 3.24 -3.10 -6.90
CA PHE A 54 2.12 -3.21 -5.98
C PHE A 54 2.53 -3.92 -4.70
N VAL A 55 1.92 -3.54 -3.58
CA VAL A 55 1.91 -4.32 -2.34
C VAL A 55 0.47 -4.53 -1.92
N ARG A 56 0.12 -5.77 -1.58
CA ARG A 56 -1.21 -6.16 -1.13
C ARG A 56 -1.14 -6.58 0.33
N ILE A 57 -1.94 -5.95 1.18
CA ILE A 57 -2.10 -6.29 2.59
C ILE A 57 -3.50 -6.86 2.79
N VAL A 58 -3.60 -8.08 3.33
CA VAL A 58 -4.88 -8.76 3.56
C VAL A 58 -5.50 -8.22 4.86
N LEU A 59 -6.77 -7.82 4.81
CA LEU A 59 -7.41 -7.20 5.97
C LEU A 59 -7.63 -8.16 7.13
N LYS A 60 -7.79 -9.46 6.85
CA LYS A 60 -7.90 -10.49 7.89
C LYS A 60 -6.75 -10.41 8.91
N ASP A 61 -5.53 -10.12 8.44
CA ASP A 61 -4.35 -10.03 9.30
C ASP A 61 -4.39 -8.77 10.20
N LEU A 62 -5.08 -7.71 9.77
CA LEU A 62 -5.26 -6.46 10.52
C LEU A 62 -6.38 -6.54 11.56
N LEU A 63 -7.46 -7.28 11.25
CA LEU A 63 -8.63 -7.44 12.12
C LEU A 63 -8.32 -8.24 13.39
N GLU A 64 -7.21 -8.99 13.42
CA GLU A 64 -6.67 -9.61 14.64
C GLU A 64 -6.06 -8.59 15.63
N GLY A 65 -6.17 -7.28 15.36
CA GLY A 65 -5.63 -6.20 16.18
C GLY A 65 -4.12 -6.03 16.06
N LYS A 66 -3.46 -6.79 15.17
CA LYS A 66 -2.02 -6.72 14.93
C LYS A 66 -1.70 -5.49 14.09
N LYS A 67 -0.76 -4.69 14.58
CA LYS A 67 -0.09 -3.68 13.75
C LYS A 67 0.78 -4.41 12.73
N ILE A 68 0.59 -4.09 11.45
CA ILE A 68 1.50 -4.49 10.38
C ILE A 68 2.50 -3.36 10.24
N ASP A 69 3.79 -3.65 10.40
CA ASP A 69 4.88 -2.68 10.30
C ASP A 69 6.13 -3.39 9.77
N GLY A 70 6.58 -3.01 8.57
CA GLY A 70 7.73 -3.65 7.96
C GLY A 70 7.98 -3.25 6.51
N TRP A 71 9.02 -3.87 5.95
CA TRP A 71 9.37 -3.75 4.53
C TRP A 71 8.68 -4.85 3.72
N PHE A 72 8.10 -4.46 2.59
CA PHE A 72 7.35 -5.35 1.72
C PHE A 72 7.90 -5.29 0.30
N PRO A 73 8.23 -6.43 -0.32
CA PRO A 73 8.72 -6.45 -1.69
C PRO A 73 7.61 -6.09 -2.67
N LEU A 74 7.95 -5.31 -3.69
CA LEU A 74 7.02 -4.93 -4.73
C LEU A 74 6.71 -6.12 -5.66
N SER A 75 5.45 -6.23 -6.05
CA SER A 75 4.95 -7.19 -7.03
C SER A 75 4.66 -6.54 -8.37
N LYS A 76 4.93 -7.27 -9.48
CA LYS A 76 4.65 -6.79 -10.84
C LYS A 76 3.16 -6.64 -11.16
N LYS A 77 2.30 -7.49 -10.58
CA LYS A 77 0.85 -7.51 -10.82
C LYS A 77 0.12 -7.23 -9.52
N SER A 78 -0.99 -6.48 -9.60
CA SER A 78 -1.84 -6.24 -8.43
C SER A 78 -2.53 -7.50 -7.89
N THR A 79 -2.53 -8.58 -8.66
CA THR A 79 -3.13 -9.87 -8.30
C THR A 79 -2.11 -10.88 -7.78
N SER A 80 -0.83 -10.50 -7.70
CA SER A 80 0.19 -11.36 -7.11
C SER A 80 -0.14 -11.67 -5.65
N LYS A 81 0.24 -12.87 -5.21
CA LYS A 81 0.11 -13.24 -3.79
C LYS A 81 0.96 -12.29 -2.94
N PRO A 82 0.50 -11.88 -1.74
CA PRO A 82 1.31 -11.15 -0.79
C PRO A 82 2.66 -11.84 -0.58
N GLY A 83 3.76 -11.08 -0.63
CA GLY A 83 5.12 -11.63 -0.45
C GLY A 83 5.67 -12.42 -1.65
N ALA A 84 5.01 -12.43 -2.82
CA ALA A 84 5.60 -12.94 -4.06
C ALA A 84 6.75 -12.01 -4.50
N GLY A 85 7.96 -12.26 -3.97
CA GLY A 85 9.14 -11.45 -4.17
C GLY A 85 9.43 -11.22 -5.66
N SER A 86 9.55 -9.97 -6.06
CA SER A 86 10.10 -9.56 -7.35
C SER A 86 11.25 -8.59 -7.10
N PRO A 87 12.28 -8.52 -7.98
CA PRO A 87 13.40 -7.59 -7.84
C PRO A 87 13.00 -6.17 -8.27
N LEU A 88 11.87 -5.68 -7.78
CA LEU A 88 11.28 -4.38 -8.15
C LEU A 88 11.49 -3.33 -7.05
N GLY A 89 12.27 -3.66 -6.01
CA GLY A 89 12.42 -2.88 -4.80
C GLY A 89 11.42 -3.27 -3.71
N GLU A 90 11.43 -2.51 -2.63
CA GLU A 90 10.61 -2.70 -1.45
C GLU A 90 10.07 -1.37 -0.93
N ILE A 91 9.01 -1.42 -0.14
CA ILE A 91 8.39 -0.26 0.50
C ILE A 91 8.14 -0.56 1.97
N LYS A 92 8.42 0.41 2.84
CA LYS A 92 8.07 0.33 4.26
C LYS A 92 6.63 0.77 4.45
N ILE A 93 5.82 -0.08 5.09
CA ILE A 93 4.39 0.17 5.33
C ILE A 93 4.10 -0.10 6.81
N SER A 94 3.36 0.82 7.43
CA SER A 94 2.79 0.65 8.77
C SER A 94 1.26 0.86 8.69
N VAL A 95 0.48 -0.15 9.05
CA VAL A 95 -1.00 -0.12 9.07
C VAL A 95 -1.49 -0.77 10.35
N GLN A 96 -2.54 -0.18 10.93
CA GLN A 96 -3.20 -0.72 12.11
C GLN A 96 -4.70 -0.51 11.99
N PHE A 97 -5.48 -1.51 12.39
CA PHE A 97 -6.91 -1.34 12.61
C PHE A 97 -7.13 -0.58 13.92
N VAL A 98 -7.82 0.56 13.84
CA VAL A 98 -8.24 1.33 15.01
C VAL A 98 -9.74 1.15 15.14
N GLY A 99 -10.16 0.29 16.07
CA GLY A 99 -11.58 0.09 16.36
C GLY A 99 -12.24 1.41 16.75
N VAL A 100 -13.47 1.62 16.28
CA VAL A 100 -14.33 2.68 16.79
C VAL A 100 -15.14 2.05 17.92
N TYR A 101 -14.99 2.56 19.14
CA TYR A 101 -15.82 2.18 20.29
C TYR A 101 -17.27 2.60 20.10
#